data_AF-A0A1I7ZZK1-F1
#
_entry.id   AF-A0A1I7ZZK1-F1
#
_cell.length_a   1.000
_cell.length_b   1.000
_cell.length_c   1.000
_cell.angle_alpha   90.00
_cell.angle_beta   90.00
_cell.angle_gamma   90.00
#
_symmetry.space_group_name_H-M   'P 1'
#
loop_
_entity.id
_entity.type
_entity.pdbx_description
1 polymer ?
#
loop_
_entity_poly.entity_id
_entity_poly.type
_entity_poly.pdbx_seq_one_letter_code
_entity_poly.pdbx_strand_id
1 'polypeptide(L)'
;MPRTYEEELKFIERVSPVQFRIKKGFVPNMNVEGTFFVNKTLENLMFKELEHSCSTQGIGGFLPAVKQIANVASLPAVVGHSIGLPDIHSGYGFAIGNIAAFDVSNPEAVVSPGGVGFDINCGVRLIRTNLSEQDVAPYKEQLAQSLFDHIPVGVGSKGIIPINAKNFEECLEMGMDWTLREGYSWPEDKEHCEEYGRMVQADASKVSTRAKKRGLPQLGTLGAGNHYGEVQVVDEIYDEYAAAKMGIDHVGQVCVMLHCGSRGLDGNRPRRTSMPPSGYGFSRRHGKSHGSRQDSRK
;
A
#
# COMPACT_ATOMS: atom_id res chain seq x y z
N MET A 1 -32.39 -10.34 -1.72
CA MET A 1 -32.11 -9.90 -3.11
C MET A 1 -31.06 -8.82 -3.07
N PRO A 2 -30.21 -8.66 -4.10
CA PRO A 2 -29.32 -7.50 -4.21
C PRO A 2 -30.14 -6.20 -4.21
N ARG A 3 -29.67 -5.16 -3.51
CA ARG A 3 -30.32 -3.84 -3.53
C ARG A 3 -30.12 -3.15 -4.88
N THR A 4 -31.11 -2.37 -5.32
CA THR A 4 -30.97 -1.48 -6.48
C THR A 4 -30.02 -0.32 -6.17
N TYR A 5 -29.56 0.38 -7.19
CA TYR A 5 -28.69 1.55 -7.01
C TYR A 5 -29.36 2.63 -6.15
N GLU A 6 -30.65 2.90 -6.36
CA GLU A 6 -31.43 3.87 -5.58
C GLU A 6 -31.58 3.44 -4.12
N GLU A 7 -31.67 2.13 -3.85
CA GLU A 7 -31.71 1.59 -2.50
C GLU A 7 -30.35 1.69 -1.80
N GLU A 8 -29.25 1.48 -2.52
CA GLU A 8 -27.88 1.68 -2.02
C GLU A 8 -27.63 3.16 -1.68
N LEU A 9 -28.06 4.09 -2.54
CA LEU A 9 -27.90 5.54 -2.32
C LEU A 9 -28.58 6.06 -1.04
N LYS A 10 -29.64 5.41 -0.55
CA LYS A 10 -30.30 5.80 0.71
C LYS A 10 -29.38 5.74 1.93
N PHE A 11 -28.28 4.98 1.85
CA PHE A 11 -27.29 4.87 2.92
C PHE A 11 -26.11 5.82 2.74
N ILE A 12 -26.02 6.55 1.63
CA ILE A 12 -24.91 7.44 1.33
C ILE A 12 -25.41 8.88 1.45
N GLU A 13 -24.79 9.65 2.34
CA GLU A 13 -25.17 11.02 2.62
C GLU A 13 -24.00 11.96 2.32
N ARG A 14 -24.25 13.02 1.55
CA ARG A 14 -23.28 14.10 1.39
C ARG A 14 -23.25 14.93 2.67
N VAL A 15 -22.09 15.01 3.31
CA VAL A 15 -21.87 15.78 4.54
C VAL A 15 -21.31 17.17 4.23
N SER A 16 -20.47 17.28 3.20
CA SER A 16 -19.88 18.54 2.76
C SER A 16 -19.66 18.53 1.24
N PRO A 17 -19.20 19.64 0.61
CA PRO A 17 -18.88 19.65 -0.82
C PRO A 17 -17.91 18.55 -1.25
N VAL A 18 -17.08 18.05 -0.33
CA VAL A 18 -16.04 17.05 -0.63
C VAL A 18 -16.14 15.78 0.22
N GLN A 19 -17.17 15.63 1.06
CA GLN A 19 -17.26 14.51 2.00
C GLN A 19 -18.61 13.81 1.91
N PHE A 20 -18.56 12.49 1.92
CA PHE A 20 -19.71 11.60 1.97
C PHE A 20 -19.58 10.62 3.13
N ARG A 21 -20.70 10.32 3.77
CA ARG A 21 -20.84 9.34 4.83
C ARG A 21 -21.60 8.12 4.32
N ILE A 22 -21.10 6.94 4.66
CA ILE A 22 -21.74 5.65 4.42
C ILE A 22 -22.32 5.17 5.74
N LYS A 23 -23.65 5.21 5.85
CA LYS A 23 -24.39 4.83 7.06
C LYS A 23 -24.27 3.34 7.33
N LYS A 24 -24.32 2.98 8.62
CA LYS A 24 -24.45 1.58 9.05
C LYS A 24 -25.65 0.92 8.37
N GLY A 25 -25.49 -0.36 8.02
CA GLY A 25 -26.48 -1.12 7.26
C GLY A 25 -26.30 -1.02 5.74
N PHE A 26 -25.37 -0.19 5.25
CA PHE A 26 -24.93 -0.28 3.86
C PHE A 26 -24.26 -1.61 3.55
N VAL A 27 -23.59 -2.25 4.50
CA VAL A 27 -23.33 -3.69 4.44
C VAL A 27 -23.71 -4.32 5.78
N PRO A 28 -23.98 -5.62 5.83
CA PRO A 28 -24.25 -6.30 7.10
C PRO A 28 -23.08 -6.14 8.07
N ASN A 29 -23.38 -6.07 9.37
CA ASN A 29 -22.39 -6.09 10.46
C ASN A 29 -21.39 -4.92 10.51
N MET A 30 -21.72 -3.76 9.94
CA MET A 30 -20.89 -2.56 10.10
C MET A 30 -20.75 -2.17 11.58
N ASN A 31 -19.52 -2.22 12.12
CA ASN A 31 -19.15 -1.81 13.47
C ASN A 31 -19.04 -0.29 13.59
N VAL A 32 -18.57 0.37 12.52
CA VAL A 32 -18.46 1.84 12.39
C VAL A 32 -19.10 2.32 11.09
N GLU A 33 -19.24 3.63 10.91
CA GLU A 33 -19.63 4.22 9.63
C GLU A 33 -18.44 4.28 8.67
N GLY A 34 -18.73 4.34 7.37
CA GLY A 34 -17.73 4.71 6.37
C GLY A 34 -17.75 6.21 6.09
N THR A 35 -16.64 6.77 5.64
CA THR A 35 -16.58 8.12 5.08
C THR A 35 -15.64 8.10 3.88
N PHE A 36 -15.91 8.90 2.86
CA PHE A 36 -14.98 9.10 1.76
C PHE A 36 -14.97 10.55 1.31
N PHE A 37 -13.84 10.97 0.76
CA PHE A 37 -13.62 12.34 0.36
C PHE A 37 -13.47 12.45 -1.15
N VAL A 38 -14.40 13.07 -1.86
CA VAL A 38 -14.29 13.30 -3.31
C VAL A 38 -14.92 14.63 -3.68
N ASN A 39 -14.27 15.36 -4.59
CA ASN A 39 -14.87 16.54 -5.20
C ASN A 39 -15.92 16.14 -6.26
N LYS A 40 -16.60 17.13 -6.83
CA LYS A 40 -17.64 16.91 -7.86
C LYS A 40 -17.15 16.13 -9.09
N THR A 41 -15.87 16.27 -9.45
CA THR A 41 -15.29 15.56 -10.60
C THR A 41 -15.11 14.08 -10.30
N LEU A 42 -14.53 13.75 -9.15
CA LEU A 42 -14.22 12.39 -8.72
C LEU A 42 -15.47 11.62 -8.26
N GLU A 43 -16.46 12.34 -7.74
CA GLU A 43 -17.76 11.81 -7.34
C GLU A 43 -18.43 10.97 -8.43
N ASN A 44 -18.40 11.44 -9.68
CA ASN A 44 -19.00 10.73 -10.81
C ASN A 44 -18.35 9.35 -11.02
N LEU A 45 -17.04 9.25 -10.83
CA LEU A 45 -16.32 7.98 -10.99
C LEU A 45 -16.73 6.99 -9.89
N MET A 46 -16.80 7.47 -8.65
CA MET A 46 -17.22 6.66 -7.49
C MET A 46 -18.63 6.08 -7.64
N PHE A 47 -19.58 6.90 -8.06
CA PHE A 47 -20.97 6.47 -8.15
C PHE A 47 -21.27 5.63 -9.39
N LYS A 48 -20.57 5.85 -10.51
CA LYS A 48 -20.66 4.97 -11.69
C LYS A 48 -20.18 3.55 -11.39
N GLU A 49 -19.14 3.41 -10.58
CA GLU A 49 -18.66 2.09 -10.15
C GLU A 49 -19.72 1.34 -9.34
N LEU A 50 -20.39 2.05 -8.42
CA LEU A 50 -21.50 1.49 -7.62
C LEU A 50 -22.71 1.12 -8.49
N GLU A 51 -23.11 2.00 -9.41
CA GLU A 51 -24.21 1.77 -10.35
C GLU A 51 -23.93 0.56 -11.25
N HIS A 52 -22.71 0.45 -11.78
CA HIS A 52 -22.29 -0.70 -12.58
C HIS A 52 -22.36 -2.01 -11.78
N SER A 53 -21.92 -2.00 -10.51
CA SER A 53 -22.03 -3.17 -9.63
C SER A 53 -23.50 -3.59 -9.38
N CYS A 54 -24.41 -2.63 -9.20
CA CYS A 54 -25.84 -2.90 -9.02
C CYS A 54 -26.48 -3.49 -10.29
N SER A 55 -26.22 -2.90 -11.46
CA SER A 55 -26.80 -3.35 -12.74
C SER A 55 -26.37 -4.76 -13.15
N THR A 56 -25.12 -5.13 -12.84
CA THR A 56 -24.56 -6.46 -13.12
C THR A 56 -24.84 -7.48 -12.01
N GLN A 57 -25.54 -7.08 -10.93
CA GLN A 57 -25.70 -7.86 -9.71
C GLN A 57 -24.35 -8.34 -9.13
N GLY A 58 -23.28 -7.58 -9.35
CA GLY A 58 -21.92 -7.91 -8.93
C GLY A 58 -21.22 -8.96 -9.79
N ILE A 59 -21.77 -9.35 -10.93
CA ILE A 59 -21.17 -10.33 -11.84
C ILE A 59 -20.26 -9.63 -12.86
N GLY A 60 -18.97 -9.99 -12.87
CA GLY A 60 -18.04 -9.59 -13.94
C GLY A 60 -17.20 -8.34 -13.69
N GLY A 61 -17.09 -7.88 -12.44
CA GLY A 61 -16.25 -6.73 -12.07
C GLY A 61 -15.65 -6.84 -10.67
N PHE A 62 -14.87 -5.83 -10.28
CA PHE A 62 -14.42 -5.68 -8.90
C PHE A 62 -15.58 -5.18 -8.02
N LEU A 63 -15.49 -5.47 -6.72
CA LEU A 63 -16.42 -4.90 -5.76
C LEU A 63 -16.16 -3.39 -5.66
N PRO A 64 -17.16 -2.50 -5.85
CA PRO A 64 -16.93 -1.07 -5.92
C PRO A 64 -16.32 -0.56 -4.62
N ALA A 65 -15.49 0.49 -4.73
CA ALA A 65 -14.73 1.05 -3.62
C ALA A 65 -15.64 1.43 -2.44
N VAL A 66 -16.81 2.02 -2.71
CA VAL A 66 -17.81 2.36 -1.67
C VAL A 66 -18.23 1.13 -0.85
N LYS A 67 -18.41 -0.03 -1.49
CA LYS A 67 -18.72 -1.29 -0.79
C LYS A 67 -17.51 -1.84 -0.06
N GLN A 68 -16.31 -1.67 -0.59
CA GLN A 68 -15.07 -2.06 0.09
C GLN A 68 -14.86 -1.26 1.39
N ILE A 69 -15.05 0.07 1.36
CA ILE A 69 -15.00 0.92 2.57
C ILE A 69 -15.95 0.40 3.64
N ALA A 70 -17.19 0.08 3.25
CA ALA A 70 -18.20 -0.42 4.17
C ALA A 70 -17.89 -1.83 4.68
N ASN A 71 -17.33 -2.71 3.84
CA ASN A 71 -16.87 -4.03 4.28
C ASN A 71 -15.77 -3.90 5.33
N VAL A 72 -14.81 -2.99 5.12
CA VAL A 72 -13.77 -2.69 6.11
C VAL A 72 -14.37 -2.17 7.41
N ALA A 73 -15.42 -1.36 7.32
CA ALA A 73 -16.17 -0.89 8.49
C ALA A 73 -16.91 -2.01 9.26
N SER A 74 -17.02 -3.22 8.71
CA SER A 74 -17.58 -4.40 9.39
C SER A 74 -16.55 -5.29 10.06
N LEU A 75 -15.25 -4.97 9.94
CA LEU A 75 -14.19 -5.75 10.58
C LEU A 75 -14.19 -5.56 12.10
N PRO A 76 -13.91 -6.61 12.89
CA PRO A 76 -13.86 -6.50 14.34
C PRO A 76 -12.80 -5.49 14.82
N ALA A 77 -13.10 -4.80 15.92
CA ALA A 77 -12.25 -3.80 16.55
C ALA A 77 -11.86 -2.58 15.69
N VAL A 78 -12.46 -2.39 14.51
CA VAL A 78 -12.29 -1.14 13.76
C VAL A 78 -12.82 0.04 14.58
N VAL A 79 -12.08 1.15 14.61
CA VAL A 79 -12.41 2.33 15.41
C VAL A 79 -12.64 3.56 14.55
N GLY A 80 -13.46 4.49 15.05
CA GLY A 80 -13.77 5.74 14.36
C GLY A 80 -14.59 5.50 13.10
N HIS A 81 -13.92 5.50 11.94
CA HIS A 81 -14.53 5.32 10.61
C HIS A 81 -13.62 4.49 9.71
N SER A 82 -14.20 3.80 8.73
CA SER A 82 -13.45 3.37 7.54
C SER A 82 -13.40 4.53 6.55
N ILE A 83 -12.20 4.99 6.20
CA ILE A 83 -11.99 6.25 5.49
C ILE A 83 -11.47 5.97 4.07
N GLY A 84 -12.13 6.53 3.05
CA GLY A 84 -11.62 6.58 1.68
C GLY A 84 -11.02 7.94 1.32
N LEU A 85 -9.76 7.96 0.91
CA LEU A 85 -9.08 9.15 0.40
C LEU A 85 -9.56 9.55 -1.01
N PRO A 86 -9.21 10.76 -1.52
CA PRO A 86 -9.70 11.23 -2.81
C PRO A 86 -9.31 10.42 -4.04
N ASP A 87 -8.23 9.66 -3.98
CA ASP A 87 -7.76 8.77 -5.02
C ASP A 87 -8.32 7.34 -4.88
N ILE A 88 -9.33 7.14 -4.02
CA ILE A 88 -9.87 5.83 -3.72
C ILE A 88 -10.45 5.12 -4.95
N HIS A 89 -10.13 3.84 -5.09
CA HIS A 89 -10.65 2.97 -6.15
C HIS A 89 -10.60 1.49 -5.74
N SER A 90 -11.33 0.66 -6.48
CA SER A 90 -11.40 -0.79 -6.22
C SER A 90 -10.02 -1.44 -6.03
N GLY A 91 -9.86 -2.10 -4.89
CA GLY A 91 -8.68 -2.88 -4.53
C GLY A 91 -9.00 -4.35 -4.25
N TYR A 92 -8.16 -5.00 -3.44
CA TYR A 92 -8.32 -6.41 -3.05
C TYR A 92 -8.80 -6.53 -1.60
N GLY A 93 -10.12 -6.66 -1.43
CA GLY A 93 -10.76 -6.68 -0.11
C GLY A 93 -10.92 -5.26 0.46
N PHE A 94 -9.80 -4.55 0.66
CA PHE A 94 -9.78 -3.12 0.91
C PHE A 94 -9.65 -2.37 -0.42
N ALA A 95 -10.23 -1.16 -0.49
CA ALA A 95 -9.98 -0.25 -1.60
C ALA A 95 -8.58 0.35 -1.48
N ILE A 96 -7.95 0.65 -2.61
CA ILE A 96 -6.70 1.43 -2.61
C ILE A 96 -7.07 2.85 -2.16
N GLY A 97 -6.30 3.44 -1.25
CA GLY A 97 -6.66 4.72 -0.60
C GLY A 97 -7.64 4.58 0.57
N ASN A 98 -7.91 3.36 1.05
CA ASN A 98 -8.73 3.13 2.25
C ASN A 98 -7.87 3.06 3.51
N ILE A 99 -8.14 3.94 4.48
CA ILE A 99 -7.57 3.94 5.81
C ILE A 99 -8.55 3.31 6.81
N ALA A 100 -8.04 2.45 7.69
CA ALA A 100 -8.77 1.94 8.84
C ALA A 100 -7.83 1.73 10.03
N ALA A 101 -8.28 2.11 11.22
CA ALA A 101 -7.57 1.87 12.47
C ALA A 101 -8.29 0.79 13.27
N PHE A 102 -7.52 -0.05 13.97
CA PHE A 102 -8.01 -1.17 14.77
C PHE A 102 -7.49 -1.06 16.20
N ASP A 103 -8.35 -1.25 17.19
CA ASP A 103 -7.96 -1.24 18.60
C ASP A 103 -7.27 -2.54 18.97
N VAL A 104 -5.94 -2.51 19.09
CA VAL A 104 -5.10 -3.67 19.43
C VAL A 104 -5.32 -4.20 20.86
N SER A 105 -5.99 -3.44 21.73
CA SER A 105 -6.37 -3.92 23.07
C SER A 105 -7.58 -4.86 23.03
N ASN A 106 -8.35 -4.83 21.94
CA ASN A 106 -9.47 -5.72 21.73
C ASN A 106 -8.98 -7.10 21.27
N PRO A 107 -9.31 -8.20 21.95
CA PRO A 107 -8.84 -9.55 21.59
C PRO A 107 -9.34 -10.04 20.23
N GLU A 108 -10.41 -9.44 19.70
CA GLU A 108 -10.94 -9.75 18.37
C GLU A 108 -10.30 -8.90 17.27
N ALA A 109 -9.35 -8.01 17.60
CA ALA A 109 -8.70 -7.17 16.61
C ALA A 109 -8.00 -7.97 15.52
N VAL A 110 -8.05 -7.41 14.30
CA VAL A 110 -7.55 -8.08 13.11
C VAL A 110 -6.43 -7.27 12.45
N VAL A 111 -5.52 -7.99 11.82
CA VAL A 111 -4.60 -7.44 10.82
C VAL A 111 -4.94 -8.12 9.50
N SER A 112 -5.26 -7.33 8.48
CA SER A 112 -5.61 -7.83 7.15
C SER A 112 -4.49 -7.49 6.16
N PRO A 113 -3.80 -8.49 5.56
CA PRO A 113 -2.82 -8.23 4.50
C PRO A 113 -3.42 -7.47 3.31
N GLY A 114 -4.71 -7.67 3.02
CA GLY A 114 -5.41 -6.94 1.96
C GLY A 114 -5.56 -5.43 2.25
N GLY A 115 -5.50 -5.02 3.53
CA GLY A 115 -5.51 -3.62 3.93
C GLY A 115 -4.12 -2.95 3.92
N VAL A 116 -3.04 -3.73 3.84
CA VAL A 116 -1.68 -3.22 3.64
C VAL A 116 -1.35 -3.18 2.14
N GLY A 117 -1.75 -4.22 1.40
CA GLY A 117 -1.45 -4.36 -0.03
C GLY A 117 -0.39 -5.43 -0.31
N PHE A 118 -0.19 -5.74 -1.59
CA PHE A 118 0.73 -6.79 -2.03
C PHE A 118 2.19 -6.34 -2.12
N ASP A 119 2.42 -5.06 -2.44
CA ASP A 119 3.75 -4.45 -2.47
C ASP A 119 3.92 -3.69 -1.16
N ILE A 120 4.31 -4.43 -0.12
CA ILE A 120 4.41 -3.89 1.24
C ILE A 120 5.49 -2.81 1.24
N ASN A 121 5.19 -1.67 1.87
CA ASN A 121 6.06 -0.50 1.89
C ASN A 121 6.43 0.01 0.48
N CYS A 122 5.53 -0.15 -0.50
CA CYS A 122 5.57 0.66 -1.71
C CYS A 122 5.42 2.13 -1.29
N GLY A 123 6.43 2.94 -1.60
CA GLY A 123 6.56 4.26 -1.04
C GLY A 123 7.49 5.14 -1.88
N VAL A 124 7.57 6.40 -1.46
CA VAL A 124 8.27 7.45 -2.20
C VAL A 124 9.42 7.99 -1.36
N ARG A 125 10.57 8.19 -1.99
CA ARG A 125 11.67 8.99 -1.45
C ARG A 125 11.91 10.18 -2.37
N LEU A 126 11.99 11.37 -1.78
CA LEU A 126 12.40 12.60 -2.48
C LEU A 126 13.81 12.99 -2.03
N ILE A 127 14.70 13.19 -3.00
CA ILE A 127 16.09 13.63 -2.78
C ILE A 127 16.19 15.04 -3.36
N ARG A 128 16.42 16.02 -2.50
CA ARG A 128 16.68 17.40 -2.91
C ARG A 128 18.11 17.57 -3.42
N THR A 129 18.32 18.52 -4.32
CA THR A 129 19.66 18.95 -4.73
C THR A 129 19.81 20.46 -4.51
N ASN A 130 21.03 20.96 -4.63
CA ASN A 130 21.30 22.41 -4.69
C ASN A 130 21.31 22.93 -6.13
N LEU A 131 20.93 22.11 -7.12
CA LEU A 131 20.92 22.47 -8.53
C LEU A 131 19.59 23.13 -8.89
N SER A 132 19.66 24.01 -9.88
CA SER A 132 18.50 24.58 -10.56
C SER A 132 18.34 23.96 -11.95
N GLU A 133 17.16 24.11 -12.55
CA GLU A 133 16.85 23.56 -13.88
C GLU A 133 17.91 23.94 -14.92
N GLN A 134 18.39 25.18 -14.89
CA GLN A 134 19.42 25.69 -15.81
C GLN A 134 20.74 24.92 -15.71
N ASP A 135 21.08 24.38 -14.54
CA ASP A 135 22.31 23.60 -14.33
C ASP A 135 22.20 22.20 -14.95
N VAL A 136 20.98 21.65 -15.00
CA VAL A 136 20.73 20.27 -15.45
C VAL A 136 20.26 20.22 -16.91
N ALA A 137 19.57 21.25 -17.39
CA ALA A 137 18.98 21.29 -18.73
C ALA A 137 19.96 20.93 -19.87
N PRO A 138 21.24 21.38 -19.87
CA PRO A 138 22.20 20.99 -20.90
C PRO A 138 22.57 19.50 -20.88
N TYR A 139 22.40 18.83 -19.74
CA TYR A 139 22.84 17.45 -19.49
C TYR A 139 21.68 16.47 -19.33
N LYS A 140 20.43 16.90 -19.49
CA LYS A 140 19.24 16.10 -19.15
C LYS A 140 19.22 14.70 -19.78
N GLU A 141 19.64 14.57 -21.04
CA GLU A 141 19.70 13.28 -21.75
C GLU A 141 20.80 12.38 -21.20
N GLN A 142 21.98 12.96 -20.93
CA GLN A 142 23.11 12.23 -20.35
C GLN A 142 22.78 11.77 -18.92
N LEU A 143 22.13 12.63 -18.13
CA LEU A 143 21.69 12.30 -16.78
C LEU A 143 20.64 11.19 -16.81
N ALA A 144 19.62 11.30 -17.66
CA ALA A 144 18.58 10.28 -17.80
C ALA A 144 19.17 8.92 -18.22
N GLN A 145 20.09 8.92 -19.19
CA GLN A 145 20.78 7.70 -19.61
C GLN A 145 21.64 7.13 -18.49
N SER A 146 22.40 7.98 -17.78
CA SER A 146 23.23 7.56 -16.66
C SER A 146 22.40 6.94 -15.53
N LEU A 147 21.25 7.53 -15.18
CA LEU A 147 20.33 6.96 -14.20
C LEU A 147 19.78 5.60 -14.66
N PHE A 148 19.40 5.49 -15.92
CA PHE A 148 18.91 4.23 -16.49
C PHE A 148 19.99 3.12 -16.46
N ASP A 149 21.23 3.46 -16.75
CA ASP A 149 22.35 2.52 -16.76
C ASP A 149 22.72 2.03 -15.35
N HIS A 150 22.54 2.88 -14.32
CA HIS A 150 22.92 2.58 -12.94
C HIS A 150 21.77 2.08 -12.06
N ILE A 151 20.51 2.32 -12.45
CA ILE A 151 19.32 1.93 -11.68
C ILE A 151 18.54 0.88 -12.48
N PRO A 152 18.71 -0.42 -12.19
CA PRO A 152 18.04 -1.45 -12.96
C PRO A 152 16.51 -1.34 -12.84
N VAL A 153 15.84 -1.31 -14.00
CA VAL A 153 14.38 -1.27 -14.14
C VAL A 153 13.88 -2.51 -14.87
N GLY A 154 12.60 -2.86 -14.70
CA GLY A 154 11.92 -3.93 -15.43
C GLY A 154 11.61 -5.19 -14.62
N VAL A 155 10.72 -6.02 -15.18
CA VAL A 155 10.28 -7.27 -14.56
C VAL A 155 11.39 -8.32 -14.67
N GLY A 156 11.88 -8.80 -13.52
CA GLY A 156 12.90 -9.85 -13.49
C GLY A 156 14.33 -9.34 -13.62
N SER A 157 14.52 -8.02 -13.71
CA SER A 157 15.82 -7.37 -13.62
C SER A 157 16.48 -7.70 -12.27
N LYS A 158 17.81 -7.85 -12.32
CA LYS A 158 18.60 -8.16 -11.15
C LYS A 158 19.28 -6.90 -10.62
N GLY A 159 19.35 -6.80 -9.30
CA GLY A 159 20.09 -5.77 -8.61
C GLY A 159 21.58 -5.83 -8.91
N ILE A 160 22.22 -4.66 -8.86
CA ILE A 160 23.67 -4.52 -8.95
C ILE A 160 24.36 -4.73 -7.59
N ILE A 161 23.60 -4.75 -6.49
CA ILE A 161 24.09 -4.94 -5.13
C ILE A 161 24.44 -6.42 -4.93
N PRO A 162 25.72 -6.78 -4.76
CA PRO A 162 26.10 -8.17 -4.51
C PRO A 162 25.67 -8.59 -3.11
N ILE A 163 24.69 -9.49 -3.02
CA ILE A 163 24.14 -9.95 -1.74
C ILE A 163 23.92 -11.46 -1.72
N ASN A 164 24.26 -12.10 -0.60
CA ASN A 164 24.01 -13.52 -0.35
C ASN A 164 22.77 -13.71 0.53
N ALA A 165 22.31 -14.95 0.68
CA ALA A 165 21.09 -15.25 1.43
C ALA A 165 21.16 -14.83 2.91
N LYS A 166 22.33 -14.95 3.57
CA LYS A 166 22.51 -14.56 4.97
C LYS A 166 22.45 -13.03 5.13
N ASN A 167 23.20 -12.29 4.31
CA ASN A 167 23.20 -10.84 4.34
C ASN A 167 21.82 -10.26 3.99
N PHE A 168 21.05 -10.96 3.15
CA PHE A 168 19.68 -10.57 2.85
C PHE A 168 18.75 -10.72 4.06
N GLU A 169 18.89 -11.76 4.87
CA GLU A 169 18.14 -11.87 6.12
C GLU A 169 18.48 -10.74 7.09
N GLU A 170 19.77 -10.40 7.22
CA GLU A 170 20.19 -9.22 8.00
C GLU A 170 19.59 -7.93 7.43
N CYS A 171 19.57 -7.76 6.11
CA CYS A 171 18.94 -6.61 5.45
C CYS A 171 17.44 -6.48 5.78
N LEU A 172 16.71 -7.59 5.88
CA LEU A 172 15.28 -7.58 6.23
C LEU A 172 15.03 -7.11 7.68
N GLU A 173 15.96 -7.38 8.60
CA GLU A 173 15.81 -7.04 10.03
C GLU A 173 16.42 -5.67 10.38
N MET A 174 17.45 -5.26 9.64
CA MET A 174 18.20 -4.04 9.87
C MET A 174 17.73 -2.85 9.02
N GLY A 175 17.04 -3.08 7.90
CA GLY A 175 16.58 -2.00 7.03
C GLY A 175 17.73 -1.07 6.61
N MET A 176 17.56 0.24 6.81
CA MET A 176 18.61 1.23 6.50
C MET A 176 19.88 1.12 7.34
N ASP A 177 19.85 0.50 8.53
CA ASP A 177 21.08 0.25 9.28
C ASP A 177 22.02 -0.69 8.52
N TRP A 178 21.46 -1.60 7.71
CA TRP A 178 22.24 -2.46 6.83
C TRP A 178 22.89 -1.65 5.71
N THR A 179 22.14 -0.76 5.04
CA THR A 179 22.68 0.05 3.94
C THR A 179 23.78 0.98 4.43
N LEU A 180 23.66 1.52 5.65
CA LEU A 180 24.70 2.34 6.28
C LEU A 180 25.97 1.53 6.55
N ARG A 181 25.83 0.31 7.10
CA ARG A 181 26.96 -0.59 7.39
C ARG A 181 27.71 -1.00 6.13
N GLU A 182 27.00 -1.25 5.03
CA GLU A 182 27.60 -1.64 3.75
C GLU A 182 28.07 -0.45 2.90
N GLY A 183 27.82 0.80 3.34
CA GLY A 183 28.32 2.02 2.69
C GLY A 183 27.45 2.54 1.54
N TYR A 184 26.17 2.15 1.48
CA TYR A 184 25.22 2.61 0.45
C TYR A 184 24.43 3.87 0.84
N SER A 185 24.52 4.31 2.10
CA SER A 185 23.80 5.47 2.61
C SER A 185 24.64 6.24 3.63
N TRP A 186 24.30 7.50 3.87
CA TRP A 186 24.91 8.32 4.90
C TRP A 186 24.17 8.21 6.23
N PRO A 187 24.81 8.53 7.38
CA PRO A 187 24.15 8.51 8.68
C PRO A 187 22.88 9.36 8.75
N GLU A 188 22.85 10.49 8.04
CA GLU A 188 21.75 11.45 8.04
C GLU A 188 20.54 10.95 7.23
N ASP A 189 20.73 10.03 6.28
CA ASP A 189 19.64 9.52 5.43
C ASP A 189 18.55 8.85 6.26
N LYS A 190 18.93 8.17 7.36
CA LYS A 190 17.97 7.49 8.23
C LYS A 190 17.07 8.47 8.97
N GLU A 191 17.57 9.66 9.30
CA GLU A 191 16.82 10.68 10.04
C GLU A 191 15.69 11.29 9.18
N HIS A 192 15.79 11.11 7.86
CA HIS A 192 14.83 11.60 6.87
C HIS A 192 13.95 10.47 6.31
N CYS A 193 13.84 9.36 7.06
CA CYS A 193 12.99 8.24 6.70
C CYS A 193 11.95 7.96 7.79
N GLU A 194 10.74 7.62 7.37
CA GLU A 194 9.73 7.06 8.26
C GLU A 194 10.31 5.84 9.00
N GLU A 195 10.03 5.74 10.30
CA GLU A 195 10.58 4.70 11.20
C GLU A 195 12.12 4.60 11.16
N TYR A 196 12.82 5.70 10.84
CA TYR A 196 14.27 5.70 10.60
C TYR A 196 14.74 4.66 9.55
N GLY A 197 13.84 4.26 8.65
CA GLY A 197 14.08 3.22 7.66
C GLY A 197 14.19 1.80 8.24
N ARG A 198 13.68 1.56 9.46
CA ARG A 198 13.73 0.24 10.12
C ARG A 198 12.61 0.02 11.14
N MET A 199 11.82 -1.03 10.94
CA MET A 199 10.93 -1.55 11.98
C MET A 199 11.67 -2.55 12.87
N VAL A 200 11.84 -2.24 14.16
CA VAL A 200 12.65 -3.04 15.09
C VAL A 200 12.12 -4.44 15.39
N GLN A 201 10.84 -4.69 15.10
CA GLN A 201 10.15 -5.96 15.31
C GLN A 201 10.25 -6.90 14.10
N ALA A 202 10.96 -6.50 13.04
CA ALA A 202 11.15 -7.34 11.86
C ALA A 202 11.89 -8.64 12.23
N ASP A 203 11.34 -9.78 11.78
CA ASP A 203 11.88 -11.12 12.01
C ASP A 203 11.94 -11.87 10.68
N ALA A 204 13.14 -12.07 10.15
CA ALA A 204 13.34 -12.71 8.86
C ALA A 204 12.89 -14.18 8.88
N SER A 205 12.76 -14.83 10.05
CA SER A 205 12.27 -16.21 10.15
C SER A 205 10.80 -16.36 9.76
N LYS A 206 10.02 -15.26 9.84
CA LYS A 206 8.61 -15.24 9.42
C LYS A 206 8.44 -15.11 7.91
N VAL A 207 9.50 -14.73 7.20
CA VAL A 207 9.48 -14.60 5.73
C VAL A 207 9.81 -15.93 5.08
N SER A 208 8.90 -16.44 4.24
CA SER A 208 9.08 -17.74 3.60
C SER A 208 10.33 -17.80 2.72
N THR A 209 10.97 -18.97 2.62
CA THR A 209 12.11 -19.19 1.71
C THR A 209 11.78 -18.82 0.26
N ARG A 210 10.53 -19.02 -0.17
CA ARG A 210 10.08 -18.67 -1.52
C ARG A 210 10.06 -17.15 -1.74
N ALA A 211 9.57 -16.38 -0.77
CA ALA A 211 9.62 -14.92 -0.79
C ALA A 211 11.07 -14.43 -0.86
N LYS A 212 11.93 -14.93 0.04
CA LYS A 212 13.36 -14.59 0.06
C LYS A 212 14.05 -14.88 -1.26
N LYS A 213 13.84 -16.06 -1.85
CA LYS A 213 14.42 -16.43 -3.17
C LYS A 213 13.99 -15.50 -4.31
N ARG A 214 12.80 -14.89 -4.22
CA ARG A 214 12.31 -13.95 -5.24
C ARG A 214 12.81 -12.53 -5.01
N GLY A 215 12.86 -12.08 -3.75
CA GLY A 215 13.32 -10.74 -3.38
C GLY A 215 14.84 -10.57 -3.50
N LEU A 216 15.61 -11.58 -3.10
CA LEU A 216 17.08 -11.55 -3.09
C LEU A 216 17.70 -10.99 -4.38
N PRO A 217 17.38 -11.49 -5.59
CA PRO A 217 17.99 -10.97 -6.81
C PRO A 217 17.49 -9.58 -7.20
N GLN A 218 16.44 -9.04 -6.58
CA GLN A 218 15.78 -7.78 -6.97
C GLN A 218 16.14 -6.59 -6.07
N LEU A 219 16.96 -6.80 -5.04
CA LEU A 219 17.41 -5.73 -4.15
C LEU A 219 18.19 -4.67 -4.95
N GLY A 220 17.83 -3.39 -4.81
CA GLY A 220 18.43 -2.31 -5.61
C GLY A 220 17.92 -2.22 -7.04
N THR A 221 16.64 -2.54 -7.27
CA THR A 221 15.95 -2.33 -8.56
C THR A 221 14.66 -1.54 -8.34
N LEU A 222 14.24 -0.71 -9.30
CA LEU A 222 12.96 0.01 -9.21
C LEU A 222 11.77 -0.94 -9.43
N GLY A 223 11.88 -1.78 -10.45
CA GLY A 223 10.81 -2.68 -10.84
C GLY A 223 10.01 -2.25 -12.05
N ALA A 224 8.69 -2.47 -11.97
CA ALA A 224 7.74 -2.23 -13.05
C ALA A 224 6.39 -1.81 -12.43
N GLY A 225 5.41 -1.48 -13.28
CA GLY A 225 4.12 -0.95 -12.82
C GLY A 225 4.19 0.56 -12.70
N ASN A 226 3.72 1.11 -11.58
CA ASN A 226 3.78 2.54 -11.27
C ASN A 226 5.11 2.96 -10.62
N HIS A 227 6.14 2.09 -10.61
CA HIS A 227 7.45 2.39 -10.04
C HIS A 227 8.32 3.16 -11.04
N TYR A 228 9.02 4.18 -10.55
CA TYR A 228 9.82 5.09 -11.37
C TYR A 228 10.95 5.74 -10.57
N GLY A 229 11.92 6.30 -11.30
CA GLY A 229 12.87 7.27 -10.79
C GLY A 229 12.81 8.49 -11.71
N GLU A 230 12.46 9.65 -11.17
CA GLU A 230 12.21 10.86 -11.93
C GLU A 230 13.08 12.00 -11.43
N VAL A 231 13.68 12.74 -12.37
CA VAL A 231 14.29 14.05 -12.09
C VAL A 231 13.22 15.10 -12.32
N GLN A 232 12.91 15.86 -11.29
CA GLN A 232 11.78 16.79 -11.25
C GLN A 232 12.28 18.20 -10.95
N VAL A 233 11.50 19.20 -11.37
CA VAL A 233 11.75 20.62 -11.10
C VAL A 233 10.62 21.15 -10.24
N VAL A 234 10.95 21.90 -9.20
CA VAL A 234 9.98 22.60 -8.36
C VAL A 234 9.39 23.75 -9.17
N ASP A 235 8.17 23.59 -9.68
CA ASP A 235 7.51 24.58 -10.53
C ASP A 235 6.79 25.68 -9.71
N GLU A 236 6.19 25.30 -8.58
CA GLU A 236 5.46 26.21 -7.70
C GLU A 236 5.73 25.88 -6.21
N ILE A 237 5.73 26.92 -5.36
CA ILE A 237 5.82 26.80 -3.90
C ILE A 237 4.58 27.45 -3.29
N TYR A 238 3.75 26.65 -2.62
CA TYR A 238 2.50 27.12 -1.99
C TYR A 238 2.69 27.56 -0.52
N ASP A 239 3.64 26.96 0.18
CA ASP A 239 4.00 27.28 1.57
C ASP A 239 5.52 27.41 1.67
N GLU A 240 6.00 28.66 1.66
CA GLU A 240 7.43 28.97 1.69
C GLU A 240 8.11 28.48 2.98
N TYR A 241 7.41 28.54 4.12
CA TYR A 241 7.98 28.12 5.39
C TYR A 241 8.18 26.61 5.44
N ALA A 242 7.16 25.84 5.06
CA ALA A 242 7.25 24.38 5.01
C ALA A 242 8.27 23.93 3.96
N ALA A 243 8.29 24.55 2.78
CA ALA A 243 9.25 24.24 1.72
C ALA A 243 10.71 24.45 2.18
N ALA A 244 11.01 25.61 2.78
CA ALA A 244 12.35 25.89 3.31
C ALA A 244 12.75 24.89 4.42
N LYS A 245 11.81 24.44 5.26
CA LYS A 245 12.08 23.38 6.25
C LYS A 245 12.39 22.02 5.64
N MET A 246 11.89 21.75 4.43
CA MET A 246 12.21 20.56 3.64
C MET A 246 13.47 20.75 2.76
N GLY A 247 14.10 21.93 2.79
CA GLY A 247 15.23 22.28 1.93
C GLY A 247 14.86 22.47 0.46
N ILE A 248 13.60 22.83 0.21
CA ILE A 248 13.08 23.30 -1.07
C ILE A 248 13.02 24.82 -0.98
N ASP A 249 14.05 25.49 -1.50
CA ASP A 249 14.32 26.90 -1.20
C ASP A 249 13.88 27.85 -2.33
N HIS A 250 13.67 27.32 -3.55
CA HIS A 250 13.31 28.13 -4.71
C HIS A 250 12.57 27.36 -5.81
N VAL A 251 11.76 28.09 -6.58
CA VAL A 251 11.22 27.62 -7.86
C VAL A 251 12.36 27.41 -8.85
N GLY A 252 12.31 26.31 -9.59
CA GLY A 252 13.37 25.85 -10.49
C GLY A 252 14.37 24.90 -9.83
N GLN A 253 14.28 24.64 -8.52
CA GLN A 253 15.14 23.67 -7.85
C GLN A 253 14.91 22.25 -8.38
N VAL A 254 15.99 21.51 -8.59
CA VAL A 254 15.95 20.12 -9.08
C VAL A 254 15.91 19.14 -7.91
N CYS A 255 14.99 18.17 -8.00
CA CYS A 255 14.85 17.06 -7.07
C CYS A 255 14.83 15.73 -7.82
N VAL A 256 15.09 14.64 -7.11
CA VAL A 256 14.96 13.27 -7.63
C VAL A 256 13.93 12.52 -6.79
N MET A 257 12.88 12.03 -7.42
CA MET A 257 11.85 11.23 -6.78
C MET A 257 12.01 9.76 -7.16
N LEU A 258 12.07 8.88 -6.16
CA LEU A 258 12.12 7.43 -6.33
C LEU A 258 10.84 6.84 -5.78
N HIS A 259 10.12 6.08 -6.61
CA HIS A 259 8.93 5.35 -6.21
C HIS A 259 9.14 3.86 -6.48
N CYS A 260 9.24 3.09 -5.40
CA CYS A 260 9.35 1.64 -5.46
C CYS A 260 8.88 1.00 -4.15
N GLY A 261 9.00 -0.33 -4.04
CA GLY A 261 8.54 -1.09 -2.86
C GLY A 261 9.37 -2.34 -2.64
N SER A 262 8.84 -3.30 -1.88
CA SER A 262 9.53 -4.54 -1.48
C SER A 262 9.74 -5.55 -2.61
N ARG A 263 9.26 -5.23 -3.82
CA ARG A 263 9.48 -6.00 -5.04
C ARG A 263 8.86 -7.40 -4.96
N GLY A 264 9.51 -8.39 -5.54
CA GLY A 264 9.05 -9.78 -5.58
C GLY A 264 9.11 -10.51 -4.23
N LEU A 265 9.62 -9.86 -3.17
CA LEU A 265 9.64 -10.41 -1.81
C LEU A 265 8.21 -10.71 -1.35
N ASP A 266 7.33 -9.71 -1.39
CA ASP A 266 5.97 -9.80 -0.85
C ASP A 266 4.91 -10.08 -1.91
N GLY A 267 5.21 -9.77 -3.18
CA GLY A 267 4.28 -9.91 -4.30
C GLY A 267 3.93 -11.34 -4.66
N ASN A 268 3.20 -12.08 -3.84
CA ASN A 268 2.58 -13.35 -4.20
C ASN A 268 1.23 -13.05 -4.86
N ARG A 269 1.21 -12.79 -6.19
CA ARG A 269 -0.06 -12.89 -6.92
C ARG A 269 -0.62 -14.28 -6.62
N PRO A 270 -1.86 -14.41 -6.12
CA PRO A 270 -2.52 -15.70 -6.14
C PRO A 270 -2.42 -16.24 -7.56
N ARG A 271 -2.01 -17.50 -7.75
CA ARG A 271 -2.46 -18.20 -8.97
C ARG A 271 -3.97 -18.03 -9.00
N ARG A 272 -4.58 -17.84 -10.18
CA ARG A 272 -6.05 -17.85 -10.36
C ARG A 272 -6.65 -19.09 -9.67
N THR A 273 -6.90 -19.00 -8.38
CA THR A 273 -7.76 -19.87 -7.62
C THR A 273 -9.05 -19.09 -7.63
N SER A 274 -10.01 -19.61 -8.39
CA SER A 274 -11.42 -19.26 -8.38
C SER A 274 -11.80 -18.42 -7.15
N MET A 275 -12.30 -17.21 -7.38
CA MET A 275 -13.05 -16.50 -6.34
C MET A 275 -14.04 -17.50 -5.73
N PRO A 276 -13.99 -17.78 -4.42
CA PRO A 276 -15.10 -18.48 -3.82
C PRO A 276 -16.35 -17.60 -4.00
N PRO A 277 -17.51 -18.19 -4.34
CA PRO A 277 -18.75 -17.43 -4.44
C PRO A 277 -18.98 -16.68 -3.12
N SER A 278 -19.50 -15.48 -3.24
CA SER A 278 -19.98 -14.63 -2.15
C SER A 278 -20.53 -15.43 -0.97
N GLY A 279 -19.92 -15.20 0.21
CA GLY A 279 -20.47 -15.57 1.50
C GLY A 279 -19.85 -16.83 2.10
N TYR A 280 -18.92 -16.66 3.03
CA TYR A 280 -18.85 -17.44 4.29
C TYR A 280 -17.98 -16.68 5.28
N GLY A 281 -18.50 -16.50 6.49
CA GLY A 281 -17.90 -15.71 7.55
C GLY A 281 -16.51 -16.19 7.97
N PHE A 282 -15.67 -15.23 8.33
CA PHE A 282 -14.40 -15.51 8.99
C PHE A 282 -14.69 -16.05 10.40
N SER A 283 -14.52 -17.35 10.57
CA SER A 283 -14.38 -18.00 11.87
C SER A 283 -13.35 -19.12 11.74
N ARG A 284 -12.16 -18.93 12.30
CA ARG A 284 -11.31 -20.04 12.73
C ARG A 284 -10.91 -19.81 14.19
N ARG A 285 -11.72 -20.36 15.10
CA ARG A 285 -11.32 -20.63 16.48
C ARG A 285 -10.37 -21.83 16.50
N HIS A 286 -9.20 -21.68 17.11
CA HIS A 286 -8.37 -22.79 17.53
C HIS A 286 -8.96 -23.43 18.79
N GLY A 287 -9.72 -24.52 18.63
CA GLY A 287 -10.07 -25.44 19.71
C GLY A 287 -9.15 -26.65 19.67
N LYS A 288 -8.32 -26.83 20.70
CA LYS A 288 -7.51 -28.03 20.93
C LYS A 288 -8.43 -29.23 21.17
N SER A 289 -8.38 -30.27 20.33
CA SER A 289 -8.98 -31.57 20.65
C SER A 289 -7.92 -32.45 21.33
N HIS A 290 -8.23 -32.89 22.55
CA HIS A 290 -7.51 -33.96 23.24
C HIS A 290 -8.01 -35.30 22.69
N GLY A 291 -7.11 -36.08 22.08
CA GLY A 291 -7.39 -37.45 21.65
C GLY A 291 -6.97 -38.45 22.73
N SER A 292 -7.95 -39.09 23.36
CA SER A 292 -7.76 -40.27 24.21
C SER A 292 -7.43 -41.49 23.35
N ARG A 293 -6.26 -42.10 23.57
CA ARG A 293 -5.89 -43.41 23.02
C ARG A 293 -6.61 -44.50 23.83
N GLN A 294 -7.43 -45.30 23.16
CA GLN A 294 -7.85 -46.62 23.63
C GLN A 294 -7.04 -47.66 22.84
N ASP A 295 -6.30 -48.47 23.58
CA ASP A 295 -5.42 -49.53 23.08
C ASP A 295 -6.18 -50.86 23.21
N SER A 296 -6.47 -51.51 22.09
CA SER A 296 -7.12 -52.83 22.06
C SER A 296 -6.13 -53.86 21.49
N ARG A 297 -5.57 -54.68 22.39
CA ARG A 297 -4.86 -55.91 22.05
C ARG A 297 -5.86 -56.94 21.52
N LYS A 298 -5.59 -57.49 20.33
CA LYS A 298 -5.48 -58.91 20.02
C LYS A 298 -4.60 -59.07 18.78
#